data_AF-A0A2T2RG47-F1
#
_entry.id   AF-A0A2T2RG47-F1
#
_cell.length_a   1.000
_cell.length_b   1.000
_cell.length_c   1.000
_cell.angle_alpha   90.00
_cell.angle_beta   90.00
_cell.angle_gamma   90.00
#
_symmetry.space_group_name_H-M   'P 1'
#
loop_
_entity.id
_entity.type
_entity.pdbx_description
1 polymer ?
#
loop_
_entity_poly.entity_id
_entity_poly.type
_entity_poly.pdbx_seq_one_letter_code
_entity_poly.pdbx_strand_id
1 'polypeptide(L)' 'MSVEWILVIASIIVIWLVVKSLLKMVIISFNTAVQIFIILVILRVFFTIMPQEVLKKIQEMPQLIRDFLWIVL' A
#
# COMPACT_ATOMS: atom_id res chain seq x y z
N MET A 1 -41.55 13.76 3.08
CA MET A 1 -40.68 12.62 3.46
C MET A 1 -40.42 12.75 4.96
N SER A 2 -40.71 11.73 5.78
CA SER A 2 -40.36 11.76 7.20
C SER A 2 -38.84 11.57 7.37
N VAL A 3 -38.28 12.12 8.45
CA VAL A 3 -36.84 12.08 8.78
C VAL A 3 -36.31 10.65 8.84
N GLU A 4 -37.13 9.70 9.24
CA GLU A 4 -36.80 8.27 9.30
C GLU A 4 -36.39 7.70 7.94
N TRP A 5 -37.10 8.03 6.86
CA TRP A 5 -36.74 7.55 5.52
C TRP A 5 -35.41 8.15 5.03
N ILE A 6 -35.11 9.39 5.42
CA ILE A 6 -33.83 10.04 5.09
C ILE A 6 -32.69 9.31 5.82
N LEU A 7 -32.88 8.97 7.10
CA LEU A 7 -31.90 8.22 7.90
C LEU A 7 -31.65 6.81 7.33
N VAL A 8 -32.70 6.12 6.88
CA VAL A 8 -32.56 4.80 6.25
C VAL A 8 -31.72 4.89 4.98
N ILE A 9 -32.03 5.84 4.09
CA ILE A 9 -31.29 6.02 2.84
C ILE A 9 -29.84 6.43 3.11
N ALA A 10 -29.61 7.36 4.05
CA ALA A 10 -28.27 7.77 4.45
C ALA A 10 -27.44 6.59 4.99
N SER A 11 -28.04 5.75 5.82
CA SER A 11 -27.38 4.57 6.40
C SER A 11 -26.98 3.55 5.32
N ILE A 12 -27.85 3.32 4.34
CA ILE A 12 -27.57 2.44 3.20
C ILE A 12 -26.38 2.97 2.37
N ILE A 13 -26.35 4.28 2.10
CA ILE A 13 -25.27 4.91 1.34
C ILE A 13 -23.95 4.78 2.10
N VAL A 14 -23.94 5.04 3.41
CA VAL A 14 -22.73 4.93 4.23
C VAL A 14 -22.20 3.49 4.23
N ILE A 15 -23.05 2.49 4.45
CA ILE A 15 -22.66 1.08 4.40
C ILE A 15 -22.06 0.72 3.03
N TRP A 16 -22.70 1.16 1.95
CA TRP A 16 -22.19 0.94 0.59
C TRP A 16 -20.79 1.53 0.39
N LEU A 17 -20.56 2.76 0.85
CA LEU A 17 -19.27 3.42 0.75
C LEU A 17 -18.19 2.70 1.55
N VAL A 18 -18.51 2.22 2.76
CA VAL A 18 -17.58 1.45 3.60
C VAL A 18 -17.19 0.16 2.90
N VAL A 19 -18.18 -0.63 2.43
CA VAL A 19 -17.92 -1.89 1.72
C VAL A 19 -17.08 -1.64 0.46
N LYS A 20 -17.43 -0.64 -0.34
CA LYS A 20 -16.67 -0.27 -1.55
C LYS A 20 -15.23 0.11 -1.23
N SER A 21 -15.01 0.89 -0.17
CA SER A 21 -13.67 1.31 0.26
C SER A 21 -12.83 0.12 0.71
N LEU A 22 -13.41 -0.78 1.51
CA LEU A 22 -12.75 -2.00 1.97
C LEU A 22 -12.34 -2.90 0.81
N LEU A 23 -13.26 -3.16 -0.14
CA LEU A 23 -12.94 -3.95 -1.33
C LEU A 23 -11.80 -3.31 -2.14
N LYS A 24 -11.85 -1.99 -2.33
CA LYS A 24 -10.82 -1.26 -3.06
C LYS A 24 -9.47 -1.35 -2.35
N MET A 25 -9.45 -1.22 -1.02
CA MET A 25 -8.24 -1.35 -0.21
C MET A 25 -7.60 -2.73 -0.38
N VAL A 26 -8.40 -3.80 -0.32
CA VAL A 26 -7.90 -5.17 -0.54
C VAL A 26 -7.29 -5.33 -1.93
N ILE A 27 -7.97 -4.85 -2.98
CA ILE A 27 -7.48 -4.95 -4.36
C ILE A 27 -6.18 -4.17 -4.54
N ILE A 28 -6.10 -2.95 -3.98
CA ILE A 28 -4.88 -2.13 -4.04
C ILE A 28 -3.74 -2.85 -3.32
N SER A 29 -3.95 -3.28 -2.08
CA SER A 29 -2.93 -3.98 -1.30
C SER A 29 -2.46 -5.26 -1.99
N PHE A 30 -3.38 -6.04 -2.57
CA PHE A 30 -3.05 -7.25 -3.31
C PHE A 30 -2.22 -6.93 -4.57
N ASN A 31 -2.66 -5.96 -5.37
CA ASN A 31 -1.94 -5.56 -6.58
C ASN A 31 -0.53 -5.04 -6.25
N THR A 32 -0.40 -4.22 -5.21
CA THR A 32 0.91 -3.73 -4.74
C THR A 32 1.78 -4.89 -4.25
N ALA A 33 1.24 -5.84 -3.48
CA ALA A 33 2.00 -7.00 -3.03
C ALA A 33 2.48 -7.88 -4.21
N VAL A 34 1.63 -8.08 -5.23
CA VAL A 34 2.01 -8.80 -6.46
C VAL A 34 3.12 -8.07 -7.21
N GLN A 35 3.04 -6.74 -7.34
CA GLN A 35 4.10 -5.96 -7.97
C GLN A 35 5.42 -6.07 -7.22
N ILE A 36 5.41 -5.94 -5.88
CA ILE A 36 6.60 -6.15 -5.05
C ILE A 36 7.16 -7.55 -5.25
N PHE A 37 6.30 -8.57 -5.28
CA PHE A 37 6.71 -9.95 -5.52
C PHE A 37 7.39 -10.10 -6.89
N ILE A 38 6.81 -9.55 -7.96
CA ILE A 38 7.41 -9.58 -9.31
C ILE A 38 8.80 -8.92 -9.29
N ILE A 39 8.93 -7.75 -8.66
CA ILE A 39 10.23 -7.05 -8.54
C ILE A 39 11.25 -7.92 -7.81
N LEU A 40 10.88 -8.51 -6.66
CA LEU A 40 11.77 -9.38 -5.89
C LEU A 40 12.17 -10.63 -6.66
N VAL A 41 11.25 -11.21 -7.45
CA VAL A 41 11.54 -12.36 -8.31
C VAL A 41 12.54 -11.97 -9.40
N ILE A 42 12.32 -10.86 -10.09
CA ILE A 42 13.25 -10.34 -11.10
C ILE A 42 14.63 -10.11 -10.47
N LEU A 43 14.67 -9.44 -9.32
CA LEU A 43 15.92 -9.13 -8.64
C LEU A 43 16.69 -10.40 -8.26
N ARG A 44 15.99 -11.44 -7.79
CA ARG A 44 16.60 -12.73 -7.46
C ARG A 44 17.10 -13.47 -8.71
N VAL A 45 16.31 -13.49 -9.78
CA VAL A 45 16.64 -14.23 -11.01
C VAL A 45 17.81 -13.60 -11.75
N PHE A 46 17.85 -12.27 -11.86
CA PHE A 46 18.87 -11.57 -12.65
C PHE A 46 20.11 -11.18 -11.83
N PHE A 47 19.97 -10.92 -10.53
CA PHE A 47 21.06 -10.40 -9.70
C PHE A 47 21.44 -11.34 -8.54
N THR A 48 20.76 -12.48 -8.38
CA THR A 48 20.98 -13.43 -7.26
C THR A 48 20.74 -12.80 -5.87
N ILE A 49 20.10 -11.63 -5.81
CA ILE A 49 19.83 -10.89 -4.58
C ILE A 49 18.74 -11.61 -3.78
N MET A 50 18.96 -11.79 -2.48
CA MET A 50 17.96 -12.39 -1.62
C MET A 50 16.92 -11.34 -1.17
N PRO A 51 15.62 -11.69 -1.05
CA PRO A 51 14.59 -10.76 -0.60
C PRO A 51 14.90 -10.11 0.76
N GLN A 52 15.60 -10.84 1.63
CA GLN A 52 16.02 -10.37 2.95
C GLN A 52 17.00 -9.20 2.88
N GLU A 53 17.85 -9.17 1.86
CA GLU A 53 18.81 -8.09 1.63
C GLU A 53 18.09 -6.80 1.20
N VAL A 54 17.04 -6.93 0.37
CA VAL A 54 16.18 -5.81 -0.03
C VAL A 54 15.45 -5.25 1.19
N LEU A 55 14.88 -6.12 2.04
CA LEU A 55 14.23 -5.72 3.29
C LEU A 55 15.17 -4.97 4.22
N LYS A 56 16.39 -5.49 4.41
CA LYS A 56 17.42 -4.82 5.20
C LYS A 56 17.75 -3.44 4.62
N LYS A 57 17.90 -3.34 3.30
CA LYS A 57 18.20 -2.06 2.65
C LYS A 57 17.06 -1.04 2.79
N ILE A 58 15.82 -1.49 2.75
CA ILE A 58 14.64 -0.64 3.02
C ILE A 58 14.66 -0.10 4.45
N GLN A 59 15.07 -0.89 5.43
CA GLN A 59 15.21 -0.43 6.82
C GLN A 59 16.32 0.61 6.99
N GLU A 60 17.38 0.53 6.18
CA GLU A 60 18.49 1.49 6.17
C GLU A 60 18.18 2.76 5.35
N MET A 61 17.17 2.74 4.45
CA MET A 61 16.83 3.88 3.58
C MET A 61 16.57 5.21 4.32
N PRO A 62 15.85 5.26 5.45
CA PRO A 62 15.63 6.53 6.16
C PRO A 62 16.94 7.23 6.55
N GLN A 63 17.96 6.46 6.94
CA GLN A 63 19.28 7.00 7.26
C GLN A 63 20.00 7.47 5.98
N LEU A 64 19.98 6.66 4.92
CA LEU A 64 20.60 7.02 3.63
C LEU A 64 19.99 8.31 3.04
N ILE A 65 18.69 8.49 3.16
CA ILE A 65 18.00 9.71 2.71
C ILE A 65 18.41 10.90 3.58
N ARG A 66 18.50 10.74 4.90
CA ARG A 66 18.96 11.79 5.81
C ARG A 66 20.38 12.23 5.47
N ASP A 67 21.29 11.27 5.27
CA ASP A 67 22.69 11.55 4.96
C ASP A 67 22.83 12.23 3.59
N PHE A 68 22.07 11.78 2.59
CA PHE A 68 22.03 12.42 1.27
C PHE A 68 21.51 13.86 1.34
N LEU A 69 20.43 14.11 2.09
CA LEU A 69 19.90 15.46 2.27
C LEU A 69 20.91 16.39 2.96
N TRP A 70 21.68 15.89 3.92
CA TRP A 70 22.73 16.66 4.60
C TRP A 70 23.95 16.98 3.71
N ILE A 71 24.22 16.16 2.69
CA ILE A 71 25.31 16.40 1.74
C ILE A 71 24.88 17.41 0.66
N VAL A 72 23.59 17.46 0.33
CA VAL A 72 23.05 18.27 -0.78
C VAL A 72 22.61 19.68 -0.33
N LEU A 73 22.27 19.88 0.95
CA LEU A 73 21.93 21.18 1.55
C LEU A 73 23.14 21.89 2.16
#